data_AF-A0A2S9FNH1-F1
#
_entry.id   AF-A0A2S9FNH1-F1
#
_cell.length_a   1.000
_cell.length_b   1.000
_cell.length_c   1.000
_cell.angle_alpha   90.00
_cell.angle_beta   90.00
_cell.angle_gamma   90.00
#
_symmetry.space_group_name_H-M   'P 1'
#
loop_
_entity.id
_entity.type
_entity.pdbx_description
1 polymer ?
#
loop_
_entity_poly.entity_id
_entity_poly.type
_entity_poly.pdbx_seq_one_letter_code
_entity_poly.pdbx_strand_id
1 'polypeptide(L)'
;FGITAGDEIGYAIAQSLVLEIGGEPFRVREDARTLYHAALAHASNHVVTVLLDAVDALRAALWGQELLGQETVAETPGGIAERIVGPLARAALDNAMRRGQSALTGPVARGDAAAVAGHLQALGE
;
A
#
# COMPACT_ATOMS: atom_id res chain seq x y z
N PHE A 1 11.84 0.78 15.94
CA PHE A 1 10.89 -0.02 16.73
C PHE A 1 10.16 0.90 17.69
N GLY A 2 8.83 1.00 17.56
CA GLY A 2 8.01 1.78 18.49
C GLY A 2 7.85 1.03 19.81
N ILE A 3 8.18 1.70 20.92
CA ILE A 3 8.09 1.15 22.28
C ILE A 3 6.98 1.86 23.04
N THR A 4 6.07 1.06 23.59
CA THR A 4 5.10 1.47 24.62
C THR A 4 5.50 0.77 25.92
N ALA A 5 5.57 1.51 27.03
CA ALA A 5 5.90 0.95 28.35
C ALA A 5 5.10 1.68 29.44
N GLY A 6 4.75 0.97 30.51
CA GLY A 6 3.99 1.52 31.63
C GLY A 6 4.81 2.46 32.52
N ASP A 7 6.14 2.39 32.45
CA ASP A 7 7.07 3.24 33.21
C ASP A 7 8.42 3.41 32.48
N GLU A 8 9.29 4.24 33.07
CA GLU A 8 10.63 4.53 32.54
C GLU A 8 11.58 3.33 32.59
N ILE A 9 11.41 2.43 33.58
CA ILE A 9 12.25 1.23 33.72
C ILE A 9 11.96 0.27 32.56
N GLY A 10 10.68 -0.02 32.30
CA GLY A 10 10.24 -0.85 31.19
C GLY A 10 10.64 -0.27 29.84
N TYR A 11 10.58 1.07 29.69
CA TYR A 11 11.07 1.72 28.48
C TYR A 11 12.57 1.53 28.29
N ALA A 12 13.39 1.73 29.33
CA ALA A 12 14.84 1.57 29.25
C ALA A 12 15.24 0.12 28.91
N ILE A 13 14.54 -0.86 29.48
CA ILE A 13 14.73 -2.28 29.16
C ILE A 13 14.39 -2.56 27.70
N ALA A 14 13.19 -2.17 27.25
CA ALA A 14 12.77 -2.36 25.86
C ALA A 14 13.68 -1.63 24.86
N GLN A 15 14.17 -0.45 25.22
CA GLN A 15 15.13 0.30 24.43
C GLN A 15 16.43 -0.48 24.25
N SER A 16 16.94 -1.06 25.33
CA SER A 16 18.17 -1.87 25.32
C SER A 16 18.01 -3.11 24.44
N LEU A 17 16.88 -3.82 24.54
CA LEU A 17 16.57 -4.98 23.69
C LEU A 17 16.52 -4.63 22.20
N VAL A 18 15.89 -3.50 21.85
CA VAL A 18 15.83 -3.04 20.45
C VAL A 18 17.23 -2.72 19.91
N LEU A 19 18.07 -2.06 20.71
CA LEU A 19 19.45 -1.74 20.30
C LEU A 19 20.30 -3.00 20.14
N GLU A 20 20.12 -4.00 21.01
CA GLU A 20 20.86 -5.26 20.97
C GLU A 20 20.61 -6.06 19.68
N ILE A 21 19.41 -5.97 19.13
CA ILE A 21 19.07 -6.57 17.82
C ILE A 21 19.39 -5.66 16.62
N GLY A 22 20.12 -4.56 16.83
CA GLY A 22 20.50 -3.61 15.78
C GLY A 22 19.37 -2.70 15.30
N GLY A 23 18.28 -2.59 16.05
CA GLY A 23 17.15 -1.72 15.75
C GLY A 23 17.31 -0.31 16.31
N GLU A 24 16.55 0.64 15.75
CA GLU A 24 16.45 2.01 16.27
C GLU A 24 15.19 2.16 17.13
N PRO A 25 15.29 2.35 18.46
CA PRO A 25 14.13 2.49 19.33
C PRO A 25 13.56 3.91 19.30
N PHE A 26 12.23 4.03 19.36
CA PHE A 26 11.56 5.31 19.59
C PHE A 26 10.33 5.12 20.48
N ARG A 27 10.01 6.15 21.27
CA ARG A 27 8.88 6.10 22.20
C ARG A 27 7.56 6.38 21.47
N VAL A 28 6.55 5.57 21.76
CA VAL A 28 5.16 5.81 21.41
C VAL A 28 4.40 6.07 22.71
N ARG A 29 3.72 7.22 22.81
CA ARG A 29 2.90 7.52 23.98
C ARG A 29 1.74 6.53 24.06
N GLU A 30 1.37 6.13 25.27
CA GLU A 30 0.31 5.13 25.46
C GLU A 30 -1.03 5.57 24.85
N ASP A 31 -1.39 6.86 24.99
CA ASP A 31 -2.60 7.45 24.41
C ASP A 31 -2.60 7.46 22.87
N ALA A 32 -1.43 7.39 22.24
CA ALA A 32 -1.24 7.40 20.80
C ALA A 32 -1.12 5.99 20.20
N ARG A 33 -1.11 4.94 21.02
CA ARG A 33 -0.87 3.56 20.58
C ARG A 33 -1.83 3.11 19.48
N THR A 34 -3.12 3.40 19.63
CA THR A 34 -4.14 3.06 18.63
C THR A 34 -3.88 3.78 17.30
N LEU A 35 -3.54 5.07 17.34
CA LEU A 35 -3.23 5.84 16.12
C LEU A 35 -1.95 5.34 15.45
N TYR A 36 -0.92 5.00 16.24
CA TYR A 36 0.32 4.40 15.73
C TYR A 36 0.04 3.08 15.00
N HIS A 37 -0.73 2.17 15.61
CA HIS A 37 -1.12 0.92 14.96
C HIS A 37 -1.96 1.15 13.70
N ALA A 38 -2.91 2.09 13.72
CA ALA A 38 -3.73 2.42 12.56
C ALA A 38 -2.88 2.96 11.40
N ALA A 39 -1.90 3.82 11.68
CA ALA A 39 -0.97 4.34 10.68
C ALA A 39 -0.14 3.22 10.04
N LEU A 40 0.40 2.29 10.85
CA LEU A 40 1.15 1.15 10.34
C LEU A 40 0.28 0.20 9.51
N ALA A 41 -0.92 -0.13 9.99
CA ALA A 41 -1.86 -0.96 9.25
C ALA A 41 -2.27 -0.32 7.91
N HIS A 42 -2.38 1.01 7.87
CA HIS A 42 -2.65 1.73 6.63
C HIS A 42 -1.47 1.67 5.65
N ALA A 43 -0.23 1.72 6.15
CA ALA A 43 0.98 1.63 5.33
C ALA A 43 1.32 0.20 4.88
N SER A 44 0.75 -0.84 5.50
CA SER A 44 0.99 -2.25 5.14
C SER A 44 -0.26 -2.95 4.62
N ASN A 45 -1.25 -3.16 5.49
CA ASN A 45 -2.38 -4.05 5.22
C ASN A 45 -3.31 -3.45 4.17
N HIS A 46 -3.64 -2.17 4.31
CA HIS A 46 -4.49 -1.49 3.31
C HIS A 46 -3.80 -1.36 1.96
N VAL A 47 -2.48 -1.16 1.93
CA VAL A 47 -1.72 -1.14 0.67
C VAL A 47 -1.87 -2.47 -0.05
N VAL A 48 -1.78 -3.61 0.66
CA VAL A 48 -2.01 -4.93 0.05
C VAL A 48 -3.41 -5.03 -0.56
N THR A 49 -4.46 -4.63 0.18
CA THR A 49 -5.84 -4.65 -0.33
C THR A 49 -5.99 -3.82 -1.60
N VAL A 50 -5.55 -2.56 -1.58
CA VAL A 50 -5.66 -1.66 -2.75
C VAL A 50 -4.92 -2.22 -3.98
N LEU A 51 -3.76 -2.83 -3.77
CA LEU A 51 -2.98 -3.41 -4.86
C LEU A 51 -3.64 -4.65 -5.45
N LEU A 52 -4.18 -5.53 -4.60
CA LEU A 52 -4.87 -6.73 -5.08
C LEU A 52 -6.19 -6.39 -5.78
N ASP A 53 -6.96 -5.44 -5.26
CA ASP A 53 -8.17 -4.95 -5.93
C ASP A 53 -7.85 -4.38 -7.32
N ALA A 54 -6.73 -3.64 -7.45
CA ALA A 54 -6.28 -3.12 -8.74
C ALA A 54 -5.82 -4.22 -9.71
N VAL A 55 -5.17 -5.27 -9.20
CA VAL A 55 -4.79 -6.45 -10.00
C VAL A 55 -6.04 -7.20 -10.48
N ASP A 56 -7.03 -7.39 -9.62
CA ASP A 56 -8.25 -8.12 -9.97
C ASP A 56 -9.12 -7.34 -10.97
N ALA A 57 -9.24 -6.02 -10.81
CA ALA A 57 -9.87 -5.16 -11.81
C ALA A 57 -9.16 -5.24 -13.17
N LEU A 58 -7.82 -5.26 -13.17
CA LEU A 58 -7.04 -5.40 -14.41
C LEU A 58 -7.20 -6.78 -15.04
N ARG A 59 -7.25 -7.86 -14.24
CA ARG A 59 -7.54 -9.21 -14.73
C ARG A 59 -8.89 -9.25 -15.44
N ALA A 60 -9.93 -8.71 -14.81
CA ALA A 60 -11.27 -8.64 -15.39
C ALA A 60 -11.27 -7.87 -16.73
N ALA A 61 -10.53 -6.76 -16.81
CA ALA A 61 -10.40 -5.97 -18.04
C ALA A 61 -9.63 -6.66 -19.17
N LEU A 62 -8.73 -7.60 -18.85
CA LEU A 62 -7.88 -8.30 -19.82
C LEU A 62 -8.43 -9.68 -20.21
N TRP A 63 -9.33 -10.25 -19.40
CA TRP A 63 -9.83 -11.61 -19.58
C TRP A 63 -10.47 -11.83 -20.96
N GLY A 64 -10.10 -12.91 -21.64
CA GLY A 64 -10.68 -13.31 -22.93
C GLY A 64 -10.18 -12.50 -24.12
N GLN A 65 -9.18 -11.63 -23.94
CA GLN A 65 -8.54 -10.85 -25.01
C GLN A 65 -7.22 -11.47 -25.48
N GLU A 66 -6.88 -12.67 -25.02
CA GLU A 66 -5.59 -13.30 -25.31
C GLU A 66 -5.51 -13.80 -26.75
N LEU A 67 -4.40 -13.47 -27.43
CA LEU A 67 -4.08 -14.02 -28.74
C LEU A 67 -3.49 -15.44 -28.60
N LEU A 68 -3.60 -16.22 -29.68
CA LEU A 68 -2.99 -17.55 -29.77
C LEU A 68 -1.50 -17.50 -29.39
N GLY A 69 -1.13 -18.23 -28.34
CA GLY A 69 0.25 -18.33 -27.85
C GLY A 69 0.64 -17.29 -26.79
N GLN A 70 -0.27 -16.38 -26.40
CA GLN A 70 -0.06 -15.50 -25.25
C GLN A 70 -0.35 -16.24 -23.94
N GLU A 71 0.28 -15.76 -22.87
CA GLU A 71 -0.04 -16.17 -21.50
C GLU A 71 -1.50 -15.82 -21.21
N THR A 72 -2.27 -16.82 -20.77
CA THR A 72 -3.64 -16.62 -20.29
C THR A 72 -3.65 -15.78 -19.02
N VAL A 73 -4.65 -14.92 -18.89
CA VAL A 73 -4.91 -14.22 -17.64
C VAL A 73 -5.27 -15.24 -16.58
N ALA A 74 -4.41 -15.38 -15.56
CA ALA A 74 -4.57 -16.34 -14.48
C ALA A 74 -4.70 -15.63 -13.13
N GLU A 75 -5.36 -16.31 -12.18
CA GLU A 75 -5.49 -15.86 -10.79
C GLU A 75 -4.22 -16.13 -9.96
N THR A 76 -3.27 -16.89 -10.50
CA THR A 76 -2.01 -17.18 -9.80
C THR A 76 -1.10 -15.94 -9.75
N PRO A 77 -0.38 -15.71 -8.64
CA PRO A 77 0.56 -14.60 -8.53
C PRO A 77 1.63 -14.59 -9.61
N GLY A 78 2.02 -13.39 -10.04
CA GLY A 78 3.10 -13.17 -11.01
C GLY A 78 2.67 -13.21 -12.48
N GLY A 79 1.35 -13.24 -12.72
CA GLY A 79 0.77 -13.13 -14.05
C GLY A 79 0.94 -11.75 -14.67
N ILE A 80 0.37 -11.57 -15.87
CA ILE A 80 0.48 -10.32 -16.62
C ILE A 80 -0.02 -9.09 -15.83
N ALA A 81 -1.10 -9.24 -15.05
CA ALA A 81 -1.67 -8.16 -14.27
C ALA A 81 -0.70 -7.63 -13.20
N GLU A 82 -0.07 -8.51 -12.41
CA GLU A 82 0.95 -8.11 -11.44
C GLU A 82 2.19 -7.50 -12.09
N ARG A 83 2.60 -7.99 -13.26
CA ARG A 83 3.74 -7.43 -14.00
C ARG A 83 3.47 -6.02 -14.53
N ILE A 84 2.22 -5.69 -14.83
CA ILE A 84 1.80 -4.34 -15.22
C ILE A 84 1.67 -3.44 -13.97
N VAL A 85 0.97 -3.91 -12.93
CA VAL A 85 0.69 -3.13 -11.72
C VAL A 85 1.96 -2.87 -10.90
N GLY A 86 2.86 -3.85 -10.78
CA GLY A 86 4.02 -3.80 -9.89
C GLY A 86 4.91 -2.57 -10.08
N PRO A 87 5.41 -2.27 -11.30
CA PRO A 87 6.21 -1.07 -11.55
C PRO A 87 5.47 0.23 -11.26
N LEU A 88 4.17 0.31 -11.57
CA LEU A 88 3.33 1.49 -11.31
C LEU A 88 3.14 1.73 -9.81
N ALA A 89 2.83 0.67 -9.07
CA ALA A 89 2.67 0.70 -7.62
C ALA A 89 3.97 1.13 -6.90
N ARG A 90 5.11 0.57 -7.33
CA ARG A 90 6.42 0.96 -6.79
C ARG A 90 6.71 2.43 -7.04
N ALA A 91 6.50 2.91 -8.27
CA ALA A 91 6.69 4.30 -8.61
C ALA A 91 5.77 5.23 -7.81
N ALA A 92 4.50 4.85 -7.59
CA ALA A 92 3.57 5.61 -6.77
C ALA A 92 4.03 5.72 -5.32
N LEU A 93 4.45 4.60 -4.71
CA LEU A 93 5.00 4.56 -3.35
C LEU A 93 6.26 5.44 -3.22
N ASP A 94 7.24 5.23 -4.09
CA ASP A 94 8.51 5.97 -4.06
C ASP A 94 8.28 7.48 -4.26
N ASN A 95 7.34 7.86 -5.12
CA ASN A 95 7.00 9.26 -5.33
C ASN A 95 6.29 9.86 -4.11
N ALA A 96 5.35 9.13 -3.50
CA ALA A 96 4.66 9.59 -2.29
C ALA A 96 5.64 9.85 -1.14
N MET A 97 6.62 8.96 -0.94
CA MET A 97 7.63 9.12 0.11
C MET A 97 8.59 10.30 -0.14
N ARG A 98 8.95 10.56 -1.40
CA ARG A 98 9.89 11.65 -1.74
C ARG A 98 9.23 13.02 -1.89
N ARG A 99 7.98 13.06 -2.36
CA ARG A 99 7.31 14.29 -2.81
C ARG A 99 6.03 14.62 -2.05
N GLY A 100 5.57 13.74 -1.17
CA GLY A 100 4.32 13.88 -0.43
C GLY A 100 3.12 14.04 -1.38
N GLN A 101 2.16 14.87 -1.00
CA GLN A 101 0.92 15.10 -1.75
C GLN A 101 1.15 15.53 -3.21
N SER A 102 2.27 16.19 -3.52
CA SER A 102 2.60 16.62 -4.89
C SER A 102 2.93 15.47 -5.84
N ALA A 103 3.04 14.25 -5.33
CA ALA A 103 3.15 13.02 -6.12
C ALA A 103 1.82 12.59 -6.76
N LEU A 104 0.68 13.10 -6.27
CA LEU A 104 -0.62 12.73 -6.80
C LEU A 104 -0.76 13.23 -8.24
N THR A 105 -1.11 12.31 -9.15
CA THR A 105 -1.33 12.60 -10.57
C THR A 105 -2.65 11.97 -11.04
N GLY A 106 -2.91 12.01 -12.34
CA GLY A 106 -4.12 11.41 -12.90
C GLY A 106 -5.37 12.28 -12.75
N PRO A 107 -6.57 11.71 -12.97
CA PRO A 107 -7.81 12.47 -13.06
C PRO A 107 -8.17 13.18 -11.75
N VAL A 108 -7.93 12.57 -10.58
CA VAL A 108 -8.19 13.21 -9.28
C VAL A 108 -7.35 14.48 -9.11
N ALA A 109 -6.06 14.43 -9.43
CA ALA A 109 -5.18 15.61 -9.34
C ALA A 109 -5.61 16.76 -10.27
N ARG A 110 -6.25 16.44 -11.41
CA ARG A 110 -6.75 17.41 -12.39
C ARG A 110 -8.19 17.85 -12.14
N GLY A 111 -8.88 17.30 -11.13
CA GLY A 111 -10.31 17.57 -10.90
C GLY A 111 -11.22 17.01 -11.99
N ASP A 112 -10.78 15.98 -12.72
CA ASP A 112 -11.54 15.34 -13.79
C ASP A 112 -12.59 14.38 -13.20
N ALA A 113 -13.70 14.95 -12.75
CA ALA A 113 -14.79 14.23 -12.12
C ALA A 113 -15.49 13.24 -13.08
N ALA A 114 -15.49 13.55 -14.39
CA ALA A 114 -16.09 12.67 -15.40
C ALA A 114 -15.31 11.36 -15.54
N ALA A 115 -13.97 11.43 -15.59
CA ALA A 115 -13.13 10.24 -15.60
C ALA A 115 -13.31 9.41 -14.31
N VAL A 116 -13.35 10.06 -13.14
CA VAL A 116 -13.55 9.37 -11.86
C VAL A 116 -14.93 8.69 -11.80
N ALA A 117 -15.99 9.35 -12.27
CA ALA A 117 -17.32 8.75 -12.33
C ALA A 117 -17.35 7.51 -13.24
N GLY A 118 -16.70 7.57 -14.41
CA GLY A 118 -16.56 6.43 -15.30
C GLY A 118 -15.81 5.25 -14.66
N HIS A 119 -14.76 5.52 -13.89
CA HIS A 119 -14.05 4.47 -13.14
C HIS A 119 -14.95 3.82 -12.07
N LEU A 120 -15.70 4.62 -11.32
CA LEU A 120 -16.61 4.10 -10.29
C LEU A 120 -17.72 3.24 -10.89
N GLN A 121 -18.24 3.62 -12.05
CA GLN A 121 -19.21 2.80 -12.78
C GLN A 121 -18.59 1.46 -13.19
N ALA A 122 -17.41 1.48 -13.83
CA ALA A 122 -16.74 0.27 -14.29
C ALA A 122 -16.35 -0.70 -13.16
N LEU A 123 -16.07 -0.19 -11.96
CA LEU A 123 -15.78 -1.02 -10.78
C LEU A 123 -17.04 -1.62 -10.12
N GLY A 124 -18.23 -1.13 -10.47
CA GLY A 124 -19.50 -1.62 -9.94
C GLY A 124 -20.22 -2.62 -10.85
N GLU A 125 -19.69 -2.88 -12.06
CA GLU A 125 -20.17 -3.88 -13.02
C GLU A 125 -19.61 -5.27 -12.70
#